data_AF-A0A0G4JXP0-F1
#
_entry.id   AF-A0A0G4JXP0-F1
#
_cell.length_a   1.000
_cell.length_b   1.000
_cell.length_c   1.000
_cell.angle_alpha   90.00
_cell.angle_beta   90.00
_cell.angle_gamma   90.00
#
_symmetry.space_group_name_H-M   'P 1'
#
loop_
_entity.id
_entity.type
_entity.pdbx_description
1 polymer ?
#
loop_
_entity_poly.entity_id
_entity_poly.type
_entity_poly.pdbx_seq_one_letter_code
_entity_poly.pdbx_strand_id
1 'polypeptide(L)'
;MTQINLERREAALKRIILDAGDTALRHFRSRQPGEFSLKGHQDFLTEADTLVEQQIRQAIADAFPEDALLGEETGSQTADASSLWVVDPIDGTANFARGIEHFCVAIAFVSQGVAELGAIYNPTSQELYMARRGRYARKNGLALHTANTDDARNATFELGWSTRVTQRRYLDVMTAILSQGANVRRGSSGALALAWVAEGRTDGYAELHMNAWDCLAGLLLVREAGGSTGPIPTDSEGIFNGWPVLAAAPGVADALARATGIPIAADDIPPVAEQTDAKSAAPRYDRPAVSLIASDFPGWGMDIYIGGSAGVTNLALLERYDIRTVINCAVNLDIDWVSSPETGIGAHLLNHGSGPIRYYKLGLVDGGGNAPAMLYAGYQLMRSALLQQIPDKPSYRNRERGNILVNCRGGRSRSVALVAVFMHLECPERYPTLASAIAHIRDKRQLHPDEWYETPKPELISLAQRAIEMEQALRAAGLGLAQPKTR
;
A
#
# COMPACT_ATOMS: atom_id res chain seq x y z
N MET A 1 -0.42 -2.58 25.68
CA MET A 1 0.92 -2.40 25.07
C MET A 1 1.08 -0.96 24.62
N THR A 2 2.22 -0.30 24.85
CA THR A 2 2.41 1.09 24.37
C THR A 2 2.78 1.10 22.88
N GLN A 3 2.38 2.14 22.15
CA GLN A 3 2.68 2.33 20.73
C GLN A 3 4.19 2.22 20.42
N ILE A 4 5.02 2.82 21.28
CA ILE A 4 6.49 2.79 21.19
C ILE A 4 7.02 1.35 21.30
N ASN A 5 6.39 0.50 22.12
CA ASN A 5 6.83 -0.88 22.32
C ASN A 5 6.49 -1.76 21.10
N LEU A 6 5.39 -1.46 20.40
CA LEU A 6 5.02 -2.18 19.18
C LEU A 6 5.90 -1.77 17.98
N GLU A 7 6.26 -0.49 17.87
CA GLU A 7 7.18 0.01 16.83
C GLU A 7 8.58 -0.61 16.96
N ARG A 8 9.08 -0.78 18.19
CA ARG A 8 10.34 -1.50 18.43
C ARG A 8 10.27 -2.95 17.97
N ARG A 9 9.16 -3.64 18.21
CA ARG A 9 8.95 -5.02 17.76
C ARG A 9 8.82 -5.12 16.25
N GLU A 10 8.14 -4.16 15.61
CA GLU A 10 8.02 -4.09 14.16
C GLU A 10 9.39 -3.93 13.47
N ALA A 11 10.24 -3.04 13.99
CA ALA A 11 11.60 -2.86 13.50
C ALA A 11 12.46 -4.12 13.72
N ALA A 12 12.34 -4.76 14.89
CA ALA A 12 13.04 -6.00 15.19
C ALA A 12 12.56 -7.16 14.29
N LEU A 13 11.25 -7.32 14.10
CA LEU A 13 10.64 -8.32 13.22
C LEU A 13 11.23 -8.24 11.81
N LYS A 14 11.28 -7.04 11.23
CA LYS A 14 11.85 -6.83 9.89
C LYS A 14 13.31 -7.26 9.80
N ARG A 15 14.13 -6.93 10.79
CA ARG A 15 15.54 -7.33 10.81
C ARG A 15 15.68 -8.85 10.95
N ILE A 16 14.99 -9.41 11.94
CA ILE A 16 15.08 -10.83 12.30
C ILE A 16 14.64 -11.72 11.14
N ILE A 17 13.53 -11.40 10.46
CA ILE A 17 13.03 -12.23 9.37
C ILE A 17 13.96 -12.20 8.14
N LEU A 18 14.61 -11.07 7.87
CA LEU A 18 15.60 -10.96 6.79
C LEU A 18 16.85 -11.76 7.11
N ASP A 19 17.41 -11.59 8.32
CA ASP A 19 18.58 -12.33 8.78
C ASP A 19 18.32 -13.85 8.79
N ALA A 20 17.11 -14.27 9.19
CA ALA A 20 16.67 -15.67 9.17
C ALA A 20 16.52 -16.22 7.74
N GLY A 21 15.90 -15.44 6.85
CA GLY A 21 15.73 -15.84 5.45
C GLY A 21 17.06 -15.97 4.71
N ASP A 22 18.05 -15.12 5.02
CA ASP A 22 19.40 -15.23 4.47
C ASP A 22 20.10 -16.52 4.94
N THR A 23 19.89 -16.92 6.20
CA THR A 23 20.35 -18.23 6.71
C THR A 23 19.65 -19.38 5.99
N ALA A 24 18.31 -19.36 5.92
CA ALA A 24 17.54 -20.38 5.22
C ALA A 24 17.99 -20.53 3.74
N LEU A 25 18.23 -19.41 3.04
CA LEU A 25 18.69 -19.41 1.65
C LEU A 25 20.09 -20.00 1.49
N ARG A 26 21.01 -19.73 2.42
CA ARG A 26 22.36 -20.34 2.40
C ARG A 26 22.27 -21.86 2.51
N HIS A 27 21.45 -22.37 3.43
CA HIS A 27 21.20 -23.81 3.57
C HIS A 27 20.50 -24.39 2.34
N PHE A 28 19.49 -23.71 1.81
CA PHE A 28 18.82 -24.14 0.59
C PHE A 28 19.80 -24.35 -0.57
N ARG A 29 20.75 -23.42 -0.73
CA ARG A 29 21.78 -23.44 -1.79
C ARG A 29 22.90 -24.45 -1.56
N SER A 30 23.14 -24.89 -0.32
CA SER A 30 24.17 -25.90 -0.03
C SER A 30 23.69 -27.33 -0.23
N ARG A 31 22.41 -27.53 -0.55
CA ARG A 31 21.79 -28.84 -0.74
C ARG A 31 22.34 -29.53 -1.99
N GLN A 32 22.55 -30.84 -1.91
CA GLN A 32 22.96 -31.65 -3.07
C GLN A 32 21.74 -32.11 -3.89
N PRO A 33 21.75 -31.99 -5.24
CA PRO A 33 20.67 -32.50 -6.07
C PRO A 33 20.45 -34.01 -5.87
N GLY A 34 19.20 -34.43 -5.67
CA GLY A 34 18.82 -35.84 -5.53
C GLY A 34 18.95 -36.41 -4.11
N GLU A 35 19.65 -35.74 -3.20
CA GLU A 35 19.66 -36.09 -1.77
C GLU A 35 18.50 -35.36 -1.07
N PHE A 36 17.47 -36.11 -0.67
CA PHE A 36 16.43 -35.60 0.20
C PHE A 36 15.99 -36.68 1.20
N SER A 37 15.83 -36.29 2.46
CA SER A 37 15.21 -37.09 3.51
C SER A 37 14.14 -36.23 4.18
N LEU A 38 13.01 -36.86 4.52
CA LEU A 38 11.90 -36.21 5.21
C LEU A 38 11.88 -36.69 6.66
N LYS A 39 12.29 -35.80 7.58
CA LYS A 39 12.23 -35.88 9.05
C LYS A 39 12.66 -37.23 9.68
N GLY A 40 13.92 -37.27 10.14
CA GLY A 40 14.57 -38.23 11.04
C GLY A 40 15.66 -37.55 11.89
N HIS A 41 16.16 -38.20 12.95
CA HIS A 41 17.02 -37.60 14.01
C HIS A 41 18.38 -37.00 13.56
N GLN A 42 18.73 -37.08 12.27
CA GLN A 42 19.97 -36.54 11.68
C GLN A 42 19.74 -36.00 10.25
N ASP A 43 18.58 -35.41 9.97
CA ASP A 43 18.26 -34.91 8.63
C ASP A 43 18.73 -33.45 8.41
N PHE A 44 19.29 -33.18 7.22
CA PHE A 44 19.70 -31.85 6.74
C PHE A 44 18.63 -30.77 6.90
N LEU A 45 17.37 -31.17 6.72
CA LEU A 45 16.21 -30.31 6.88
C LEU A 45 16.03 -29.88 8.33
N THR A 46 16.08 -30.84 9.26
CA THR A 46 16.02 -30.61 10.70
C THR A 46 17.17 -29.71 11.17
N GLU A 47 18.35 -29.80 10.57
CA GLU A 47 19.47 -28.88 10.85
C GLU A 47 19.17 -27.44 10.42
N ALA A 48 18.66 -27.25 9.18
CA ALA A 48 18.32 -25.93 8.67
C ALA A 48 17.18 -25.28 9.49
N ASP A 49 16.09 -26.01 9.72
CA ASP A 49 14.96 -25.56 10.55
C ASP A 49 15.41 -25.19 11.97
N THR A 50 16.16 -26.09 12.63
CA THR A 50 16.66 -25.86 13.99
C THR A 50 17.58 -24.64 14.06
N LEU A 51 18.47 -24.46 13.09
CA LEU A 51 19.40 -23.34 13.09
C LEU A 51 18.67 -22.00 12.90
N VAL A 52 17.73 -21.95 11.96
CA VAL A 52 16.94 -20.74 11.70
C VAL A 52 16.07 -20.40 12.91
N GLU A 53 15.42 -21.39 13.52
CA GLU A 53 14.62 -21.17 14.74
C GLU A 53 15.48 -20.69 15.92
N GLN A 54 16.66 -21.29 16.14
CA GLN A 54 17.59 -20.85 17.18
C GLN A 54 18.07 -19.41 16.96
N GLN A 55 18.38 -19.04 15.72
CA GLN A 55 18.76 -17.66 15.36
C GLN A 55 17.64 -16.67 15.69
N ILE A 56 16.40 -16.98 15.30
CA ILE A 56 15.23 -16.15 15.57
C ILE A 56 15.00 -16.04 17.09
N ARG A 57 15.03 -17.18 17.79
CA ARG A 57 14.84 -17.27 19.23
C ARG A 57 15.85 -16.44 20.01
N GLN A 58 17.14 -16.54 19.67
CA GLN A 58 18.18 -15.75 20.32
C GLN A 58 17.99 -14.26 20.07
N ALA A 59 17.70 -13.86 18.83
CA ALA A 59 17.51 -12.45 18.48
C ALA A 59 16.29 -11.83 19.17
N ILE A 60 15.22 -12.61 19.39
CA ILE A 60 14.04 -12.18 20.16
C ILE A 60 14.39 -12.08 21.64
N ALA A 61 15.03 -13.10 22.22
CA ALA A 61 15.41 -13.11 23.64
C ALA A 61 16.34 -11.93 24.00
N ASP A 62 17.28 -11.58 23.11
CA ASP A 62 18.19 -10.45 23.30
C ASP A 62 17.47 -9.09 23.25
N ALA A 63 16.45 -8.96 22.38
CA ALA A 63 15.73 -7.71 22.18
C ALA A 63 14.55 -7.52 23.14
N PHE A 64 13.89 -8.61 23.52
CA PHE A 64 12.66 -8.69 24.29
C PHE A 64 12.67 -9.92 25.23
N PRO A 65 13.47 -9.90 26.31
CA PRO A 65 13.64 -11.07 27.19
C PRO A 65 12.37 -11.52 27.92
N GLU A 66 11.35 -10.67 27.99
CA GLU A 66 10.06 -10.93 28.62
C GLU A 66 9.05 -11.59 27.67
N ASP A 67 9.34 -11.64 26.36
CA ASP A 67 8.41 -12.18 25.37
C ASP A 67 8.59 -13.70 25.24
N ALA A 68 7.47 -14.42 25.15
CA ALA A 68 7.49 -15.85 24.85
C ALA A 68 7.68 -16.11 23.35
N LEU A 69 8.11 -17.32 23.01
CA LEU A 69 8.21 -17.79 21.63
C LEU A 69 7.58 -19.18 21.50
N LEU A 70 6.74 -19.33 20.48
CA LEU A 70 6.19 -20.58 19.97
C LEU A 70 6.80 -20.84 18.59
N GLY A 71 7.61 -21.89 18.49
CA GLY A 71 8.21 -22.35 17.23
C GLY A 71 7.75 -23.76 16.84
N GLU A 72 7.83 -24.10 15.56
CA GLU A 72 7.51 -25.44 15.04
C GLU A 72 8.36 -26.54 15.72
N GLU A 73 9.66 -26.31 15.86
CA GLU A 73 10.61 -27.38 16.21
C GLU A 73 10.82 -27.53 17.73
N THR A 74 10.74 -26.44 18.50
CA THR A 74 11.02 -26.48 19.94
C THR A 74 9.80 -26.30 20.85
N GLY A 75 8.61 -26.05 20.28
CA GLY A 75 7.38 -25.89 21.05
C GLY A 75 7.32 -24.63 21.91
N SER A 76 6.36 -24.58 22.85
CA SER A 76 6.08 -23.42 23.71
C SER A 76 6.81 -23.45 25.06
N GLN A 77 7.14 -22.27 25.60
CA GLN A 77 7.57 -22.12 26.99
C GLN A 77 6.47 -21.65 27.97
N THR A 78 5.31 -21.14 27.52
CA THR A 78 4.25 -20.69 28.45
C THR A 78 2.91 -20.53 27.74
N ALA A 79 1.86 -21.18 28.25
CA ALA A 79 0.50 -21.09 27.69
C ALA A 79 -0.18 -19.72 27.90
N ASP A 80 0.29 -18.90 28.86
CA ASP A 80 -0.38 -17.66 29.28
C ASP A 80 0.42 -16.38 28.96
N ALA A 81 1.27 -16.43 27.93
CA ALA A 81 2.12 -15.29 27.59
C ALA A 81 1.31 -14.12 27.01
N SER A 82 1.41 -12.96 27.65
CA SER A 82 0.80 -11.72 27.17
C SER A 82 1.41 -11.17 25.88
N SER A 83 2.66 -11.54 25.58
CA SER A 83 3.44 -11.18 24.40
C SER A 83 4.10 -12.45 23.88
N LEU A 84 3.72 -12.87 22.67
CA LEU A 84 4.11 -14.15 22.10
C LEU A 84 4.56 -13.95 20.65
N TRP A 85 5.76 -14.43 20.33
CA TRP A 85 6.23 -14.57 18.96
C TRP A 85 5.90 -15.96 18.46
N VAL A 86 5.26 -16.06 17.31
CA VAL A 86 4.90 -17.32 16.67
C VAL A 86 5.71 -17.44 15.39
N VAL A 87 6.48 -18.51 15.26
CA VAL A 87 7.56 -18.62 14.26
C VAL A 87 7.48 -19.94 13.52
N ASP A 88 7.47 -19.85 12.20
CA ASP A 88 7.82 -20.95 11.30
C ASP A 88 9.18 -20.64 10.66
N PRO A 89 10.25 -21.38 11.00
CA PRO A 89 11.57 -21.14 10.45
C PRO A 89 11.64 -21.43 8.94
N ILE A 90 10.91 -22.43 8.43
CA ILE A 90 10.88 -22.81 7.01
C ILE A 90 9.50 -23.41 6.65
N ASP A 91 8.52 -22.55 6.35
CA ASP A 91 7.26 -22.98 5.75
C ASP A 91 7.53 -23.41 4.31
N GLY A 92 7.01 -24.58 3.94
CA GLY A 92 7.35 -25.24 2.68
C GLY A 92 8.57 -26.14 2.77
N THR A 93 8.84 -26.71 3.94
CA THR A 93 9.84 -27.72 4.26
C THR A 93 9.99 -28.81 3.17
N ALA A 94 8.87 -29.30 2.62
CA ALA A 94 8.87 -30.32 1.56
C ALA A 94 9.39 -29.79 0.20
N ASN A 95 9.14 -28.52 -0.11
CA ASN A 95 9.68 -27.81 -1.27
C ASN A 95 11.15 -27.51 -1.06
N PHE A 96 11.52 -26.99 0.11
CA PHE A 96 12.90 -26.74 0.52
C PHE A 96 13.77 -28.00 0.36
N ALA A 97 13.32 -29.12 0.93
CA ALA A 97 14.00 -30.41 0.85
C ALA A 97 14.10 -30.97 -0.57
N ARG A 98 13.30 -30.47 -1.53
CA ARG A 98 13.32 -30.86 -2.96
C ARG A 98 14.04 -29.85 -3.86
N GLY A 99 14.40 -28.67 -3.35
CA GLY A 99 15.02 -27.61 -4.15
C GLY A 99 14.01 -26.81 -4.96
N ILE A 100 12.74 -26.83 -4.57
CA ILE A 100 11.71 -26.00 -5.17
C ILE A 100 11.77 -24.66 -4.44
N GLU A 101 11.95 -23.57 -5.19
CA GLU A 101 12.12 -22.20 -4.69
C GLU A 101 10.79 -21.57 -4.21
N HIS A 102 9.98 -22.35 -3.49
CA HIS A 102 8.68 -21.97 -2.95
C HIS A 102 8.61 -22.36 -1.47
N PHE A 103 9.34 -21.62 -0.65
CA PHE A 103 9.39 -21.70 0.80
C PHE A 103 9.59 -20.31 1.39
N CYS A 104 9.33 -20.14 2.68
CA CYS A 104 9.51 -18.85 3.35
C CYS A 104 9.82 -19.00 4.84
N VAL A 105 10.25 -17.91 5.47
CA VAL A 105 10.21 -17.76 6.93
C VAL A 105 8.92 -17.01 7.27
N ALA A 106 8.17 -17.44 8.29
CA ALA A 106 6.97 -16.75 8.76
C ALA A 106 7.07 -16.42 10.25
N ILE A 107 6.77 -15.17 10.60
CA ILE A 107 6.81 -14.69 12.00
C ILE A 107 5.60 -13.81 12.27
N ALA A 108 4.86 -14.11 13.34
CA ALA A 108 3.82 -13.25 13.88
C ALA A 108 4.17 -12.81 15.30
N PHE A 109 3.75 -11.61 15.67
CA PHE A 109 3.74 -11.16 17.06
C PHE A 109 2.30 -11.02 17.55
N VAL A 110 2.00 -11.73 18.63
CA VAL A 110 0.70 -11.82 19.27
C VAL A 110 0.77 -11.10 20.61
N SER A 111 -0.12 -10.14 20.82
CA SER A 111 -0.30 -9.44 22.09
C SER A 111 -1.70 -9.71 22.61
N GLN A 112 -1.82 -10.22 23.83
CA GLN A 112 -3.12 -10.53 24.46
C GLN A 112 -4.03 -11.40 23.57
N GLY A 113 -3.45 -12.45 22.99
CA GLY A 113 -4.19 -13.39 22.13
C GLY A 113 -4.47 -12.89 20.71
N VAL A 114 -4.04 -11.67 20.35
CA VAL A 114 -4.28 -11.15 19.00
C VAL A 114 -3.00 -10.82 18.24
N ALA A 115 -2.93 -11.25 16.97
CA ALA A 115 -1.83 -10.93 16.08
C ALA A 115 -1.79 -9.42 15.77
N GLU A 116 -0.76 -8.73 16.25
CA GLU A 116 -0.55 -7.29 16.05
C GLU A 116 0.42 -7.01 14.90
N LEU A 117 1.39 -7.89 14.69
CA LEU A 117 2.37 -7.82 13.58
C LEU A 117 2.48 -9.19 12.92
N GLY A 118 2.76 -9.20 11.62
CA GLY A 118 3.03 -10.41 10.85
C GLY A 118 4.03 -10.11 9.74
N ALA A 119 4.94 -11.04 9.48
CA ALA A 119 5.83 -10.97 8.35
C ALA A 119 6.05 -12.36 7.74
N ILE A 120 6.14 -12.40 6.42
CA ILE A 120 6.46 -13.59 5.63
C ILE A 120 7.54 -13.19 4.65
N TYR A 121 8.64 -13.93 4.59
CA TYR A 121 9.75 -13.63 3.68
C TYR A 121 10.12 -14.84 2.85
N ASN A 122 9.91 -14.75 1.54
CA ASN A 122 10.51 -15.68 0.60
C ASN A 122 11.90 -15.17 0.18
N PRO A 123 12.98 -15.82 0.62
CA PRO A 123 14.33 -15.34 0.36
C PRO A 123 14.83 -15.64 -1.07
N THR A 124 14.22 -16.59 -1.80
CA THR A 124 14.63 -16.88 -3.19
C THR A 124 14.15 -15.80 -4.13
N SER A 125 12.91 -15.33 -3.94
CA SER A 125 12.30 -14.24 -4.73
C SER A 125 12.49 -12.85 -4.12
N GLN A 126 13.07 -12.76 -2.91
CA GLN A 126 13.23 -11.52 -2.15
C GLN A 126 11.90 -10.78 -1.92
N GLU A 127 10.85 -11.54 -1.61
CA GLU A 127 9.52 -11.00 -1.34
C GLU A 127 9.27 -10.96 0.16
N LEU A 128 9.38 -9.76 0.75
CA LEU A 128 9.06 -9.49 2.14
C LEU A 128 7.64 -8.92 2.25
N TYR A 129 6.74 -9.73 2.78
CA TYR A 129 5.39 -9.35 3.17
C TYR A 129 5.40 -8.94 4.65
N MET A 130 4.77 -7.81 4.97
CA MET A 130 4.63 -7.32 6.34
C MET A 130 3.22 -6.78 6.55
N ALA A 131 2.63 -7.10 7.69
CA ALA A 131 1.37 -6.55 8.16
C ALA A 131 1.49 -5.97 9.57
N ARG A 132 0.72 -4.93 9.80
CA ARG A 132 0.47 -4.37 11.12
C ARG A 132 -1.03 -4.16 11.26
N ARG A 133 -1.60 -4.73 12.32
CA ARG A 133 -3.03 -4.71 12.58
C ARG A 133 -3.61 -3.30 12.59
N GLY A 134 -4.72 -3.11 11.90
CA GLY A 134 -5.44 -1.85 11.73
C GLY A 134 -4.65 -0.76 11.02
N ARG A 135 -3.59 -1.12 10.27
CA ARG A 135 -2.66 -0.15 9.68
C ARG A 135 -2.30 -0.46 8.25
N TYR A 136 -1.66 -1.59 7.98
CA TYR A 136 -1.20 -1.91 6.61
C TYR A 136 -0.94 -3.41 6.41
N ALA A 137 -1.06 -3.83 5.15
CA ALA A 137 -0.37 -4.98 4.57
C ALA A 137 0.50 -4.49 3.40
N ARG A 138 1.76 -4.92 3.35
CA ARG A 138 2.73 -4.48 2.33
C ARG A 138 3.62 -5.60 1.86
N LYS A 139 4.00 -5.58 0.57
CA LYS A 139 5.12 -6.35 0.03
C LYS A 139 6.22 -5.41 -0.42
N ASN A 140 7.44 -5.59 0.09
CA ASN A 140 8.61 -4.77 -0.25
C ASN A 140 8.32 -3.25 -0.14
N GLY A 141 7.48 -2.87 0.83
CA GLY A 141 7.06 -1.48 1.07
C GLY A 141 5.83 -1.00 0.28
N LEU A 142 5.37 -1.76 -0.73
CA LEU A 142 4.17 -1.45 -1.52
C LEU A 142 2.93 -2.05 -0.88
N ALA A 143 1.80 -1.34 -0.89
CA ALA A 143 0.55 -1.82 -0.30
C ALA A 143 0.01 -3.06 -1.04
N LEU A 144 -0.64 -3.95 -0.28
CA LEU A 144 -1.28 -5.16 -0.77
C LEU A 144 -2.80 -5.01 -0.84
N HIS A 145 -3.41 -5.68 -1.81
CA HIS A 145 -4.86 -5.79 -1.99
C HIS A 145 -5.20 -7.18 -2.48
N THR A 146 -6.23 -7.80 -1.91
CA THR A 146 -6.75 -9.06 -2.46
C THR A 146 -7.31 -8.86 -3.87
N ALA A 147 -7.49 -9.96 -4.61
CA ALA A 147 -8.15 -9.93 -5.90
C ALA A 147 -9.58 -9.34 -5.78
N ASN A 148 -10.08 -8.76 -6.88
CA ASN A 148 -11.44 -8.23 -6.99
C ASN A 148 -12.39 -9.18 -7.73
N THR A 149 -12.03 -10.46 -7.83
CA THR A 149 -12.83 -11.51 -8.45
C THR A 149 -14.16 -11.66 -7.72
N ASP A 150 -15.26 -11.59 -8.47
CA ASP A 150 -16.65 -11.66 -8.00
C ASP A 150 -17.37 -12.95 -8.45
N ASP A 151 -16.72 -13.76 -9.29
CA ASP A 151 -17.24 -15.01 -9.81
C ASP A 151 -16.24 -16.15 -9.55
N ALA A 152 -16.69 -17.15 -8.77
CA ALA A 152 -15.89 -18.31 -8.43
C ALA A 152 -15.39 -19.09 -9.66
N ARG A 153 -16.06 -19.00 -10.82
CA ARG A 153 -15.62 -19.64 -12.07
C ARG A 153 -14.34 -19.04 -12.64
N ASN A 154 -14.00 -17.81 -12.24
CA ASN A 154 -12.75 -17.14 -12.61
C ASN A 154 -11.69 -17.27 -11.51
N ALA A 155 -12.04 -17.86 -10.36
CA ALA A 155 -11.18 -17.92 -9.21
C ALA A 155 -10.16 -19.07 -9.31
N THR A 156 -8.96 -18.82 -8.77
CA THR A 156 -7.96 -19.84 -8.44
C THR A 156 -7.81 -19.93 -6.93
N PHE A 157 -8.20 -21.07 -6.38
CA PHE A 157 -8.01 -21.38 -4.97
C PHE A 157 -6.82 -22.30 -4.76
N GLU A 158 -6.06 -22.09 -3.69
CA GLU A 158 -5.10 -23.06 -3.20
C GLU A 158 -5.71 -23.91 -2.08
N LEU A 159 -5.54 -25.23 -2.16
CA LEU A 159 -5.99 -26.16 -1.12
C LEU A 159 -4.78 -26.83 -0.46
N GLY A 160 -4.54 -26.47 0.80
CA GLY A 160 -3.50 -27.04 1.64
C GLY A 160 -3.85 -28.45 2.12
N TRP A 161 -2.83 -29.27 2.37
CA TRP A 161 -2.99 -30.68 2.72
C TRP A 161 -2.45 -30.99 4.11
N SER A 162 -3.33 -31.51 4.95
CA SER A 162 -3.01 -31.93 6.30
C SER A 162 -3.28 -33.42 6.49
N THR A 163 -2.36 -34.13 7.14
CA THR A 163 -2.54 -35.54 7.52
C THR A 163 -3.51 -35.74 8.68
N ARG A 164 -3.89 -34.64 9.37
CA ARG A 164 -4.84 -34.64 10.50
C ARG A 164 -6.31 -34.74 10.06
N VAL A 165 -6.56 -34.66 8.75
CA VAL A 165 -7.90 -34.84 8.16
C VAL A 165 -7.92 -36.07 7.25
N THR A 166 -9.09 -36.68 7.09
CA THR A 166 -9.22 -37.85 6.23
C THR A 166 -9.01 -37.47 4.76
N GLN A 167 -8.38 -38.35 3.99
CA GLN A 167 -8.20 -38.16 2.55
C GLN A 167 -9.55 -37.94 1.85
N ARG A 168 -10.60 -38.64 2.30
CA ARG A 168 -11.96 -38.48 1.78
C ARG A 168 -12.44 -37.04 1.96
N ARG A 169 -12.30 -36.47 3.16
CA ARG A 169 -12.71 -35.09 3.44
C ARG A 169 -11.96 -34.09 2.56
N TYR A 170 -10.65 -34.26 2.38
CA TYR A 170 -9.85 -33.42 1.49
C TYR A 170 -10.34 -33.48 0.03
N LEU A 171 -10.58 -34.69 -0.49
CA LEU A 171 -11.09 -34.89 -1.86
C LEU A 171 -12.51 -34.34 -2.04
N ASP A 172 -13.37 -34.43 -1.02
CA ASP A 172 -14.72 -33.84 -1.07
C ASP A 172 -14.66 -32.32 -1.22
N VAL A 173 -13.77 -31.64 -0.47
CA VAL A 173 -13.57 -30.19 -0.59
C VAL A 173 -13.01 -29.83 -1.97
N MET A 174 -11.99 -30.55 -2.45
CA MET A 174 -11.45 -30.34 -3.79
C MET A 174 -12.52 -30.50 -4.87
N THR A 175 -13.35 -31.55 -4.77
CA THR A 175 -14.47 -31.81 -5.69
C THR A 175 -15.49 -30.67 -5.65
N ALA A 176 -15.82 -30.17 -4.46
CA ALA A 176 -16.75 -29.06 -4.27
C ALA A 176 -16.23 -27.74 -4.86
N ILE A 177 -14.92 -27.48 -4.79
CA ILE A 177 -14.30 -26.32 -5.44
C ILE A 177 -14.37 -26.45 -6.96
N LEU A 178 -13.93 -27.58 -7.51
CA LEU A 178 -13.91 -27.81 -8.96
C LEU A 178 -15.31 -27.79 -9.57
N SER A 179 -16.31 -28.31 -8.85
CA SER A 179 -17.71 -28.34 -9.27
C SER A 179 -18.35 -26.95 -9.37
N GLN A 180 -17.76 -25.94 -8.73
CA GLN A 180 -18.16 -24.53 -8.87
C GLN A 180 -17.48 -23.82 -10.06
N GLY A 181 -16.61 -24.53 -10.79
CA GLY A 181 -15.88 -24.00 -11.94
C GLY A 181 -14.57 -23.28 -11.60
N ALA A 182 -14.17 -23.25 -10.33
CA ALA A 182 -12.91 -22.67 -9.89
C ALA A 182 -11.72 -23.59 -10.21
N ASN A 183 -10.55 -22.99 -10.43
CA ASN A 183 -9.29 -23.72 -10.51
C ASN A 183 -8.77 -24.05 -9.10
N VAL A 184 -8.15 -25.23 -8.93
CA VAL A 184 -7.51 -25.65 -7.68
C VAL A 184 -6.02 -25.85 -7.91
N ARG A 185 -5.19 -25.22 -7.08
CA ARG A 185 -3.75 -25.45 -7.04
C ARG A 185 -3.27 -25.93 -5.67
N ARG A 186 -2.02 -26.38 -5.63
CA ARG A 186 -1.31 -26.77 -4.40
C ARG A 186 0.15 -26.34 -4.51
N GLY A 187 0.57 -25.43 -3.64
CA GLY A 187 1.93 -24.87 -3.56
C GLY A 187 2.79 -25.55 -2.51
N SER A 188 2.18 -26.17 -1.48
CA SER A 188 2.90 -26.81 -0.36
C SER A 188 3.71 -25.82 0.51
N SER A 189 3.26 -24.57 0.62
CA SER A 189 3.72 -23.56 1.57
C SER A 189 2.50 -22.71 1.95
N GLY A 190 1.98 -22.93 3.15
CA GLY A 190 0.70 -22.35 3.56
C GLY A 190 0.81 -20.85 3.86
N ALA A 191 1.93 -20.42 4.42
CA ALA A 191 2.20 -19.01 4.68
C ALA A 191 2.33 -18.24 3.35
N LEU A 192 3.04 -18.78 2.35
CA LEU A 192 3.08 -18.16 1.01
C LEU A 192 1.73 -18.15 0.32
N ALA A 193 0.93 -19.20 0.46
CA ALA A 193 -0.41 -19.23 -0.09
C ALA A 193 -1.26 -18.08 0.47
N LEU A 194 -1.21 -17.85 1.78
CA LEU A 194 -1.89 -16.72 2.42
C LEU A 194 -1.33 -15.36 1.99
N ALA A 195 -0.01 -15.23 1.85
CA ALA A 195 0.62 -14.01 1.34
C ALA A 195 0.18 -13.71 -0.11
N TRP A 196 0.02 -14.74 -0.93
CA TRP A 196 -0.46 -14.62 -2.31
C TRP A 196 -1.95 -14.26 -2.39
N VAL A 197 -2.77 -14.72 -1.43
CA VAL A 197 -4.15 -14.22 -1.29
C VAL A 197 -4.14 -12.73 -0.96
N ALA A 198 -3.32 -12.31 0.00
CA ALA A 198 -3.20 -10.90 0.39
C ALA A 198 -2.72 -10.00 -0.77
N GLU A 199 -1.87 -10.51 -1.67
CA GLU A 199 -1.44 -9.80 -2.89
C GLU A 199 -2.46 -9.85 -4.04
N GLY A 200 -3.46 -10.74 -3.98
CA GLY A 200 -4.36 -10.98 -5.10
C GLY A 200 -3.74 -11.81 -6.23
N ARG A 201 -2.67 -12.57 -5.94
CA ARG A 201 -2.10 -13.57 -6.86
C ARG A 201 -2.95 -14.83 -6.95
N THR A 202 -3.65 -15.13 -5.87
CA THR A 202 -4.66 -16.20 -5.78
C THR A 202 -5.91 -15.62 -5.14
N ASP A 203 -7.07 -16.16 -5.49
CA ASP A 203 -8.36 -15.66 -5.02
C ASP A 203 -8.73 -16.18 -3.63
N GLY A 204 -8.07 -17.24 -3.19
CA GLY A 204 -8.22 -17.75 -1.85
C GLY A 204 -7.35 -18.96 -1.56
N TYR A 205 -7.30 -19.30 -0.28
CA TYR A 205 -6.59 -20.43 0.27
C TYR A 205 -7.45 -21.06 1.37
N ALA A 206 -7.45 -22.38 1.42
CA ALA A 206 -8.02 -23.11 2.52
C ALA A 206 -7.14 -24.28 2.92
N GLU A 207 -7.06 -24.56 4.22
CA GLU A 207 -6.45 -25.77 4.74
C GLU A 207 -7.27 -26.26 5.92
N LEU A 208 -7.62 -27.55 5.92
CA LEU A 208 -8.59 -28.08 6.88
C LEU A 208 -8.03 -28.25 8.29
N HIS A 209 -6.70 -28.12 8.46
CA HIS A 209 -6.05 -28.01 9.74
C HIS A 209 -4.62 -27.49 9.55
N MET A 210 -4.31 -26.37 10.18
CA MET A 210 -3.04 -25.66 10.05
C MET A 210 -2.57 -25.18 11.43
N ASN A 211 -1.26 -25.13 11.70
CA ASN A 211 -0.77 -24.63 12.99
C ASN A 211 -0.69 -23.09 12.97
N ALA A 212 -0.55 -22.48 14.14
CA ALA A 212 -0.48 -21.02 14.26
C ALA A 212 0.73 -20.41 13.51
N TRP A 213 1.89 -21.06 13.56
CA TRP A 213 3.11 -20.57 12.90
C TRP A 213 2.98 -20.53 11.38
N ASP A 214 2.29 -21.52 10.80
CA ASP A 214 2.04 -21.57 9.37
C ASP A 214 1.11 -20.42 8.91
N CYS A 215 0.16 -19.97 9.76
CA CYS A 215 -0.99 -19.17 9.28
C CYS A 215 -1.17 -17.78 9.90
N LEU A 216 -0.72 -17.50 11.13
CA LEU A 216 -1.09 -16.26 11.82
C LEU A 216 -0.60 -15.01 11.09
N ALA A 217 0.65 -15.02 10.60
CA ALA A 217 1.20 -13.90 9.84
C ALA A 217 0.42 -13.67 8.52
N GLY A 218 0.09 -14.77 7.83
CA GLY A 218 -0.64 -14.75 6.56
C GLY A 218 -2.09 -14.31 6.72
N LEU A 219 -2.78 -14.76 7.76
CA LEU A 219 -4.15 -14.35 8.07
C LEU A 219 -4.23 -12.87 8.40
N LEU A 220 -3.27 -12.33 9.15
CA LEU A 220 -3.18 -10.89 9.39
C LEU A 220 -2.94 -10.12 8.09
N LEU A 221 -2.04 -10.59 7.22
CA LEU A 221 -1.80 -10.01 5.89
C LEU A 221 -3.09 -9.95 5.04
N VAL A 222 -3.84 -11.05 4.97
CA VAL A 222 -5.09 -11.11 4.20
C VAL A 222 -6.12 -10.12 4.75
N ARG A 223 -6.31 -10.10 6.07
CA ARG A 223 -7.23 -9.18 6.74
C ARG A 223 -6.87 -7.73 6.44
N GLU A 224 -5.61 -7.33 6.63
CA GLU A 224 -5.14 -5.97 6.38
C GLU A 224 -5.12 -5.59 4.89
N ALA A 225 -5.09 -6.56 3.97
CA ALA A 225 -5.22 -6.35 2.52
C ALA A 225 -6.68 -6.24 2.04
N GLY A 226 -7.67 -6.36 2.94
CA GLY A 226 -9.10 -6.28 2.64
C GLY A 226 -9.76 -7.60 2.29
N GLY A 227 -9.12 -8.74 2.60
CA GLY A 227 -9.66 -10.08 2.39
C GLY A 227 -10.50 -10.58 3.57
N SER A 228 -11.30 -11.61 3.29
CA SER A 228 -12.08 -12.33 4.30
C SER A 228 -11.32 -13.54 4.81
N THR A 229 -11.44 -13.86 6.10
CA THR A 229 -10.86 -15.08 6.67
C THR A 229 -11.89 -15.86 7.48
N GLY A 230 -11.59 -17.13 7.76
CA GLY A 230 -12.25 -17.86 8.83
C GLY A 230 -11.91 -17.32 10.23
N PRO A 231 -12.58 -17.85 11.28
CA PRO A 231 -12.29 -17.51 12.67
C PRO A 231 -10.83 -17.77 13.02
N ILE A 232 -10.26 -16.87 13.84
CA ILE A 232 -8.91 -17.02 14.38
C ILE A 232 -9.05 -17.17 15.90
N PRO A 233 -8.57 -18.27 16.50
CA PRO A 233 -8.57 -18.42 17.94
C PRO A 233 -7.79 -17.28 18.61
N THR A 234 -8.31 -16.79 19.73
CA THR A 234 -7.64 -15.77 20.56
C THR A 234 -7.19 -16.32 21.90
N ASP A 235 -7.65 -17.52 22.26
CA ASP A 235 -7.15 -18.28 23.39
C ASP A 235 -5.86 -19.02 23.03
N SER A 236 -5.10 -19.34 24.06
CA SER A 236 -3.86 -20.09 23.95
C SER A 236 -4.11 -21.49 23.37
N GLU A 237 -5.14 -22.19 23.85
CA GLU A 237 -5.46 -23.55 23.43
C GLU A 237 -5.66 -23.66 21.91
N GLY A 238 -6.42 -22.76 21.30
CA GLY A 238 -6.63 -22.74 19.86
C GLY A 238 -5.38 -22.34 19.08
N ILE A 239 -4.57 -21.41 19.58
CA ILE A 239 -3.29 -21.04 18.96
C ILE A 239 -2.31 -22.23 18.97
N PHE A 240 -2.25 -23.01 20.06
CA PHE A 240 -1.28 -24.12 20.17
C PHE A 240 -1.70 -25.39 19.42
N ASN A 241 -3.00 -25.66 19.27
CA ASN A 241 -3.49 -26.91 18.68
C ASN A 241 -3.70 -26.83 17.16
N GLY A 242 -3.75 -25.63 16.59
CA GLY A 242 -4.10 -25.42 15.19
C GLY A 242 -5.60 -25.50 14.93
N TRP A 243 -6.01 -25.01 13.76
CA TRP A 243 -7.43 -24.93 13.38
C TRP A 243 -7.61 -24.96 11.85
N PRO A 244 -8.85 -25.15 11.35
CA PRO A 244 -9.15 -24.99 9.94
C PRO A 244 -8.99 -23.53 9.50
N VAL A 245 -8.22 -23.31 8.43
CA VAL A 245 -7.90 -21.99 7.89
C VAL A 245 -8.65 -21.77 6.58
N LEU A 246 -9.23 -20.59 6.44
CA LEU A 246 -9.80 -20.07 5.20
C LEU A 246 -9.39 -18.60 5.06
N ALA A 247 -9.00 -18.22 3.86
CA ALA A 247 -8.69 -16.85 3.47
C ALA A 247 -9.10 -16.65 2.01
N ALA A 248 -9.78 -15.57 1.66
CA ALA A 248 -10.22 -15.33 0.29
C ALA A 248 -10.44 -13.84 0.00
N ALA A 249 -10.41 -13.50 -1.29
CA ALA A 249 -10.98 -12.27 -1.80
C ALA A 249 -12.48 -12.20 -1.45
N PRO A 250 -13.02 -11.02 -1.07
CA PRO A 250 -14.39 -10.91 -0.56
C PRO A 250 -15.46 -11.45 -1.51
N GLY A 251 -15.31 -11.22 -2.82
CA GLY A 251 -16.28 -11.62 -3.84
C GLY A 251 -16.45 -13.13 -4.01
N VAL A 252 -15.49 -13.93 -3.54
CA VAL A 252 -15.51 -15.40 -3.67
C VAL A 252 -15.39 -16.14 -2.34
N ALA A 253 -15.33 -15.44 -1.21
CA ALA A 253 -15.17 -16.02 0.11
C ALA A 253 -16.31 -17.00 0.46
N ASP A 254 -17.55 -16.63 0.16
CA ASP A 254 -18.73 -17.49 0.41
C ASP A 254 -18.69 -18.80 -0.39
N ALA A 255 -18.14 -18.77 -1.61
CA ALA A 255 -17.99 -19.96 -2.45
C ALA A 255 -16.98 -20.93 -1.84
N LEU A 256 -15.85 -20.41 -1.35
CA LEU A 256 -14.83 -21.20 -0.67
C LEU A 256 -15.32 -21.72 0.69
N ALA A 257 -16.05 -20.91 1.45
CA ALA A 257 -16.64 -21.30 2.73
C ALA A 257 -17.64 -22.46 2.57
N ARG A 258 -18.52 -22.40 1.56
CA ARG A 258 -19.43 -23.51 1.23
C ARG A 258 -18.69 -24.78 0.84
N ALA A 259 -17.62 -24.67 0.05
CA ALA A 259 -16.85 -25.83 -0.40
C ALA A 259 -16.13 -26.52 0.77
N THR A 260 -15.56 -25.73 1.67
CA THR A 260 -14.71 -26.21 2.77
C THR A 260 -15.48 -26.56 4.03
N GLY A 261 -16.68 -25.99 4.21
CA GLY A 261 -17.42 -26.01 5.46
C GLY A 261 -16.80 -25.16 6.57
N ILE A 262 -15.80 -24.34 6.27
CA ILE A 262 -15.18 -23.41 7.22
C ILE A 262 -15.96 -22.09 7.14
N PRO A 263 -16.52 -21.59 8.26
CA PRO A 263 -17.27 -20.33 8.24
C PRO A 263 -16.31 -19.16 7.97
N ILE A 264 -16.85 -18.06 7.43
CA ILE A 264 -16.18 -16.77 7.43
C ILE A 264 -16.37 -16.18 8.83
N ALA A 265 -15.32 -15.59 9.41
CA ALA A 265 -15.43 -14.91 10.69
C ALA A 265 -16.41 -13.73 10.57
N ALA A 266 -17.22 -13.51 11.61
CA ALA A 266 -17.82 -12.19 11.80
C ALA A 266 -16.68 -11.18 12.02
N ASP A 267 -16.77 -10.00 11.43
CA ASP A 267 -15.71 -8.99 11.41
C ASP A 267 -15.31 -8.53 12.84
N ASP A 268 -14.40 -9.27 13.50
CA ASP A 268 -13.71 -8.85 14.73
C ASP A 268 -12.47 -7.99 14.43
N ILE A 269 -12.19 -7.77 13.14
CA ILE A 269 -11.34 -6.70 12.67
C ILE A 269 -12.28 -5.65 12.12
N PRO A 270 -12.31 -4.42 12.68
CA PRO A 270 -13.08 -3.35 12.07
C PRO A 270 -12.68 -3.32 10.59
N PRO A 271 -13.65 -3.29 9.65
CA PRO A 271 -13.37 -3.44 8.23
C PRO A 271 -12.15 -2.58 7.90
N VAL A 272 -11.18 -3.15 7.18
CA VAL A 272 -10.17 -2.33 6.52
C VAL A 272 -10.98 -1.26 5.84
N ALA A 273 -10.85 -0.02 6.34
CA ALA A 273 -11.60 1.09 5.82
C ALA A 273 -11.44 0.97 4.31
N GLU A 274 -12.56 0.84 3.59
CA GLU A 274 -12.56 0.99 2.14
C GLU A 274 -11.52 2.05 1.83
N GLN A 275 -10.67 1.80 0.84
CA GLN A 275 -9.75 2.79 0.30
C GLN A 275 -10.49 4.02 -0.30
N THR A 276 -11.54 4.53 0.33
CA THR A 276 -11.52 5.92 0.75
C THR A 276 -10.24 6.18 1.52
N ASP A 277 -9.26 6.80 0.86
CA ASP A 277 -8.10 7.47 1.45
C ASP A 277 -8.30 7.78 2.96
N ALA A 278 -7.93 6.85 3.85
CA ALA A 278 -8.01 7.07 5.28
C ALA A 278 -6.84 8.00 5.61
N LYS A 279 -7.12 9.30 5.43
CA LYS A 279 -6.74 10.32 6.40
C LYS A 279 -6.65 9.64 7.75
N SER A 280 -5.45 9.66 8.32
CA SER A 280 -5.28 9.41 9.74
C SER A 280 -6.43 9.99 10.54
N ALA A 281 -6.71 9.41 11.69
CA ALA A 281 -7.37 10.11 12.77
C ALA A 281 -6.52 11.28 13.30
N ALA A 282 -5.88 12.06 12.40
CA ALA A 282 -5.57 13.45 12.66
C ALA A 282 -6.90 14.20 12.77
N PRO A 283 -7.01 15.15 13.71
CA PRO A 283 -8.22 15.94 13.85
C PRO A 283 -8.59 16.58 12.49
N ARG A 284 -9.86 16.51 12.10
CA ARG A 284 -10.33 17.21 10.91
C ARG A 284 -10.48 18.68 11.24
N TYR A 285 -9.49 19.47 10.85
CA TYR A 285 -9.54 20.92 10.94
C TYR A 285 -10.37 21.50 9.79
N ASP A 286 -11.41 22.26 10.14
CA ASP A 286 -12.16 23.08 9.20
C ASP A 286 -11.23 24.05 8.49
N ARG A 287 -11.37 24.17 7.17
CA ARG A 287 -10.55 25.07 6.37
C ARG A 287 -11.30 25.53 5.14
N PRO A 288 -10.92 26.67 4.55
CA PRO A 288 -11.47 27.12 3.28
C PRO A 288 -11.31 26.06 2.18
N ALA A 289 -12.36 25.86 1.37
CA ALA A 289 -12.36 24.92 0.25
C ALA A 289 -11.23 25.20 -0.77
N VAL A 290 -10.85 26.48 -0.87
CA VAL A 290 -9.71 26.99 -1.63
C VAL A 290 -8.96 28.01 -0.75
N SER A 291 -7.64 27.92 -0.73
CA SER A 291 -6.75 28.80 0.04
C SER A 291 -5.90 29.65 -0.91
N LEU A 292 -5.86 30.96 -0.70
CA LEU A 292 -4.92 31.86 -1.37
C LEU A 292 -3.52 31.62 -0.80
N ILE A 293 -2.58 31.19 -1.64
CA ILE A 293 -1.20 30.88 -1.24
C ILE A 293 -0.28 32.08 -1.47
N ALA A 294 -0.40 32.73 -2.62
CA ALA A 294 0.34 33.93 -2.92
C ALA A 294 -0.57 34.85 -3.73
N SER A 295 -0.65 36.11 -3.32
CA SER A 295 -1.29 37.14 -4.12
C SER A 295 -0.25 37.87 -4.94
N ASP A 296 -0.64 38.26 -6.17
CA ASP A 296 0.22 38.96 -7.13
C ASP A 296 1.63 38.37 -7.18
N PHE A 297 1.70 37.06 -7.50
CA PHE A 297 2.93 36.30 -7.42
C PHE A 297 4.03 36.96 -8.28
N PRO A 298 5.19 37.34 -7.69
CA PRO A 298 6.17 38.19 -8.35
C PRO A 298 6.62 37.65 -9.71
N GLY A 299 6.64 38.51 -10.72
CA GLY A 299 7.00 38.15 -12.10
C GLY A 299 5.89 37.47 -12.90
N TRP A 300 4.80 37.07 -12.25
CA TRP A 300 3.70 36.35 -12.87
C TRP A 300 2.37 37.12 -12.89
N GLY A 301 2.16 38.09 -11.99
CA GLY A 301 1.00 38.99 -12.03
C GLY A 301 -0.34 38.28 -11.82
N MET A 302 -0.39 37.36 -10.86
CA MET A 302 -1.54 36.48 -10.64
C MET A 302 -1.55 35.92 -9.22
N ASP A 303 -2.73 35.52 -8.76
CA ASP A 303 -2.87 34.83 -7.49
C ASP A 303 -2.76 33.30 -7.66
N ILE A 304 -2.01 32.66 -6.76
CA ILE A 304 -1.88 31.20 -6.69
C ILE A 304 -2.79 30.68 -5.60
N TYR A 305 -3.69 29.77 -5.96
CA TYR A 305 -4.59 29.09 -5.05
C TYR A 305 -4.31 27.58 -4.98
N ILE A 306 -4.58 26.98 -3.81
CA ILE A 306 -4.63 25.53 -3.62
C ILE A 306 -6.00 25.12 -3.07
N GLY A 307 -6.58 24.05 -3.63
CA GLY A 307 -7.90 23.56 -3.23
C GLY A 307 -8.03 22.04 -3.24
N GLY A 308 -9.06 21.56 -2.54
CA GLY A 308 -9.54 20.17 -2.60
C GLY A 308 -10.66 20.00 -3.62
N SER A 309 -11.24 18.79 -3.69
CA SER A 309 -12.39 18.50 -4.58
C SER A 309 -13.54 19.49 -4.40
N ALA A 310 -13.94 19.78 -3.16
CA ALA A 310 -15.02 20.73 -2.86
C ALA A 310 -14.75 22.17 -3.36
N GLY A 311 -13.48 22.56 -3.49
CA GLY A 311 -13.12 23.88 -4.01
C GLY A 311 -13.21 23.95 -5.52
N VAL A 312 -12.62 22.97 -6.21
CA VAL A 312 -12.58 22.92 -7.67
C VAL A 312 -13.93 22.57 -8.31
N THR A 313 -14.87 21.96 -7.57
CA THR A 313 -16.23 21.72 -8.07
C THR A 313 -17.19 22.89 -7.84
N ASN A 314 -16.76 23.97 -7.18
CA ASN A 314 -17.62 25.10 -6.82
C ASN A 314 -17.41 26.29 -7.77
N LEU A 315 -18.21 26.39 -8.81
CA LEU A 315 -18.09 27.47 -9.82
C LEU A 315 -18.26 28.87 -9.26
N ALA A 316 -19.16 29.08 -8.30
CA ALA A 316 -19.35 30.40 -7.70
C ALA A 316 -18.07 30.86 -6.99
N LEU A 317 -17.35 29.90 -6.38
CA LEU A 317 -16.07 30.16 -5.74
C LEU A 317 -14.95 30.38 -6.77
N LEU A 318 -14.92 29.62 -7.86
CA LEU A 318 -13.95 29.82 -8.94
C LEU A 318 -14.15 31.18 -9.61
N GLU A 319 -15.38 31.58 -9.87
CA GLU A 319 -15.72 32.89 -10.42
C GLU A 319 -15.33 34.01 -9.45
N ARG A 320 -15.67 33.86 -8.16
CA ARG A 320 -15.33 34.82 -7.11
C ARG A 320 -13.83 35.12 -7.02
N TYR A 321 -12.99 34.12 -7.25
CA TYR A 321 -11.53 34.26 -7.21
C TYR A 321 -10.90 34.44 -8.60
N ASP A 322 -11.71 34.70 -9.63
CA ASP A 322 -11.27 34.84 -11.02
C ASP A 322 -10.37 33.68 -11.49
N ILE A 323 -10.68 32.45 -11.06
CA ILE A 323 -9.93 31.27 -11.45
C ILE A 323 -10.33 30.87 -12.87
N ARG A 324 -9.38 31.00 -13.80
CA ARG A 324 -9.56 30.63 -15.22
C ARG A 324 -8.68 29.45 -15.64
N THR A 325 -7.73 29.05 -14.80
CA THR A 325 -6.81 27.93 -15.04
C THR A 325 -6.79 26.98 -13.85
N VAL A 326 -6.98 25.69 -14.08
CA VAL A 326 -6.89 24.64 -13.06
C VAL A 326 -5.85 23.60 -13.46
N ILE A 327 -4.96 23.28 -12.53
CA ILE A 327 -4.05 22.14 -12.65
C ILE A 327 -4.45 21.07 -11.64
N ASN A 328 -4.96 19.97 -12.17
CA ASN A 328 -5.39 18.83 -11.40
C ASN A 328 -4.26 17.82 -11.25
N CYS A 329 -3.70 17.78 -10.04
CA CYS A 329 -2.62 16.88 -9.69
C CYS A 329 -3.09 15.48 -9.30
N ALA A 330 -4.39 15.20 -9.20
CA ALA A 330 -4.87 13.90 -8.73
C ALA A 330 -5.18 12.97 -9.89
N VAL A 331 -4.62 11.76 -9.91
CA VAL A 331 -4.93 10.75 -10.95
C VAL A 331 -6.40 10.30 -10.89
N ASN A 332 -6.93 10.12 -9.68
CA ASN A 332 -8.26 9.55 -9.38
C ASN A 332 -9.36 10.60 -9.20
N LEU A 333 -9.19 11.78 -9.80
CA LEU A 333 -10.19 12.86 -9.76
C LEU A 333 -10.17 13.52 -11.12
N ASP A 334 -11.26 13.46 -11.86
CA ASP A 334 -11.45 14.20 -13.12
C ASP A 334 -12.65 15.12 -12.97
N ILE A 335 -12.46 16.37 -13.37
CA ILE A 335 -13.46 17.42 -13.28
C ILE A 335 -13.32 18.24 -14.55
N ASP A 336 -14.26 18.05 -15.46
CA ASP A 336 -14.36 18.82 -16.68
C ASP A 336 -15.66 19.60 -16.65
N TRP A 337 -15.58 20.88 -17.01
CA TRP A 337 -16.75 21.74 -17.06
C TRP A 337 -17.06 22.11 -18.51
N VAL A 338 -18.18 21.59 -19.02
CA VAL A 338 -18.70 21.93 -20.35
C VAL A 338 -19.91 22.84 -20.18
N SER A 339 -19.72 24.16 -20.36
CA SER A 339 -20.82 25.13 -20.32
C SER A 339 -21.50 25.36 -21.67
N SER A 340 -20.79 25.04 -22.76
CA SER A 340 -21.30 25.17 -24.11
C SER A 340 -21.09 23.84 -24.85
N PRO A 341 -22.02 22.89 -24.73
CA PRO A 341 -21.89 21.59 -25.38
C PRO A 341 -21.90 21.75 -26.90
N GLU A 342 -21.13 20.93 -27.61
CA GLU A 342 -21.23 20.83 -29.06
C GLU A 342 -22.56 20.15 -29.44
N THR A 343 -23.20 20.69 -30.48
CA THR A 343 -24.50 20.22 -30.95
C THR A 343 -24.34 19.20 -32.07
N GLY A 344 -25.26 18.22 -32.17
CA GLY A 344 -25.24 17.21 -33.23
C GLY A 344 -24.42 15.96 -32.92
N ILE A 345 -24.05 15.77 -31.66
CA ILE A 345 -23.33 14.58 -31.20
C ILE A 345 -24.34 13.44 -30.95
N GLY A 346 -24.00 12.21 -31.34
CA GLY A 346 -24.83 11.04 -31.11
C GLY A 346 -25.04 10.76 -29.61
N ALA A 347 -26.25 10.32 -29.23
CA ALA A 347 -26.66 10.14 -27.83
C ALA A 347 -25.84 9.10 -27.03
N HIS A 348 -25.01 8.30 -27.69
CA HIS A 348 -24.10 7.33 -27.05
C HIS A 348 -22.74 7.92 -26.68
N LEU A 349 -22.46 9.17 -27.04
CA LEU A 349 -21.19 9.84 -26.78
C LEU A 349 -21.31 10.78 -25.58
N LEU A 350 -20.21 10.95 -24.85
CA LEU A 350 -20.12 11.91 -23.76
C LEU A 350 -20.25 13.35 -24.29
N ASN A 351 -20.93 14.19 -23.51
CA ASN A 351 -20.99 15.63 -23.78
C ASN A 351 -19.58 16.24 -23.74
N HIS A 352 -19.20 16.97 -24.78
CA HIS A 352 -17.95 17.73 -24.85
C HIS A 352 -18.23 19.14 -25.38
N GLY A 353 -17.29 20.06 -25.15
CA GLY A 353 -17.41 21.46 -25.55
C GLY A 353 -16.53 22.37 -24.72
N SER A 354 -16.77 23.67 -24.77
CA SER A 354 -15.96 24.67 -24.05
C SER A 354 -16.51 24.99 -22.67
N GLY A 355 -15.61 25.17 -21.70
CA GLY A 355 -15.88 25.72 -20.37
C GLY A 355 -15.19 27.07 -20.12
N PRO A 356 -15.57 27.77 -19.04
CA PRO A 356 -14.93 29.02 -18.61
C PRO A 356 -13.61 28.77 -17.86
N ILE A 357 -13.12 27.53 -17.80
CA ILE A 357 -11.90 27.14 -17.11
C ILE A 357 -11.05 26.25 -18.03
N ARG A 358 -9.77 26.56 -18.14
CA ARG A 358 -8.77 25.69 -18.78
C ARG A 358 -8.28 24.67 -17.75
N TYR A 359 -8.56 23.40 -18.00
CA TYR A 359 -8.16 22.29 -17.16
C TYR A 359 -6.93 21.59 -17.73
N TYR A 360 -5.95 21.32 -16.87
CA TYR A 360 -4.79 20.50 -17.19
C TYR A 360 -4.65 19.40 -16.14
N LYS A 361 -4.42 18.17 -16.60
CA LYS A 361 -4.24 17.00 -15.75
C LYS A 361 -2.77 16.63 -15.67
N LEU A 362 -2.25 16.47 -14.46
CA LEU A 362 -0.93 15.91 -14.21
C LEU A 362 -1.00 14.44 -13.77
N GLY A 363 -1.95 14.11 -12.88
CA GLY A 363 -2.21 12.74 -12.46
C GLY A 363 -1.14 12.10 -11.57
N LEU A 364 -0.77 12.75 -10.46
CA LEU A 364 0.13 12.18 -9.45
C LEU A 364 -0.60 11.24 -8.48
N VAL A 365 0.14 10.25 -7.97
CA VAL A 365 -0.25 9.35 -6.86
C VAL A 365 0.47 9.75 -5.57
N ASP A 366 -0.09 9.39 -4.42
CA ASP A 366 0.45 9.74 -3.09
C ASP A 366 1.50 8.72 -2.57
N GLY A 367 1.92 7.73 -3.38
CA GLY A 367 2.88 6.68 -3.01
C GLY A 367 4.00 6.45 -4.04
N GLY A 368 4.78 5.39 -3.85
CA GLY A 368 5.80 4.95 -4.79
C GLY A 368 5.17 4.47 -6.10
N GLY A 369 5.32 5.26 -7.16
CA GLY A 369 4.68 4.99 -8.46
C GLY A 369 4.73 6.15 -9.44
N ASN A 370 4.95 7.37 -8.95
CA ASN A 370 5.23 8.50 -9.85
C ASN A 370 6.60 8.31 -10.50
N ALA A 371 6.66 8.39 -11.83
CA ALA A 371 7.96 8.43 -12.50
C ALA A 371 8.74 9.69 -12.08
N PRO A 372 10.09 9.63 -12.01
CA PRO A 372 10.90 10.73 -11.51
C PRO A 372 10.67 12.08 -12.20
N ALA A 373 10.28 12.06 -13.47
CA ALA A 373 10.05 13.26 -14.28
C ALA A 373 8.64 13.87 -14.10
N MET A 374 7.69 13.20 -13.45
CA MET A 374 6.29 13.64 -13.43
C MET A 374 6.11 15.00 -12.76
N LEU A 375 6.74 15.23 -11.60
CA LEU A 375 6.58 16.52 -10.92
C LEU A 375 7.30 17.66 -11.64
N TYR A 376 8.42 17.36 -12.29
CA TYR A 376 9.09 18.30 -13.18
C TYR A 376 8.21 18.66 -14.39
N ALA A 377 7.56 17.66 -15.01
CA ALA A 377 6.57 17.90 -16.05
C ALA A 377 5.39 18.75 -15.53
N GLY A 378 4.95 18.53 -14.29
CA GLY A 378 3.96 19.36 -13.62
C GLY A 378 4.39 20.82 -13.47
N TYR A 379 5.64 21.04 -13.05
CA TYR A 379 6.21 22.39 -12.95
C TYR A 379 6.24 23.08 -14.32
N GLN A 380 6.67 22.36 -15.37
CA GLN A 380 6.69 22.90 -16.73
C GLN A 380 5.31 23.14 -17.31
N LEU A 381 4.34 22.27 -16.99
CA LEU A 381 2.94 22.45 -17.34
C LEU A 381 2.38 23.71 -16.68
N MET A 382 2.67 23.94 -15.40
CA MET A 382 2.24 25.13 -14.68
C MET A 382 2.81 26.42 -15.28
N ARG A 383 4.13 26.45 -15.56
CA ARG A 383 4.75 27.58 -16.26
C ARG A 383 4.14 27.80 -17.63
N SER A 384 3.99 26.73 -18.41
CA SER A 384 3.47 26.81 -19.78
C SER A 384 2.03 27.29 -19.82
N ALA A 385 1.16 26.80 -18.94
CA ALA A 385 -0.23 27.24 -18.83
C ALA A 385 -0.32 28.74 -18.50
N LEU A 386 0.59 29.24 -17.67
CA LEU A 386 0.64 30.66 -17.29
C LEU A 386 1.29 31.56 -18.34
N LEU A 387 2.19 31.03 -19.17
CA LEU A 387 2.80 31.75 -20.29
C LEU A 387 1.97 31.67 -21.59
N GLN A 388 1.00 30.76 -21.64
CA GLN A 388 0.20 30.52 -22.83
C GLN A 388 -0.57 31.78 -23.24
N GLN A 389 -0.36 32.20 -24.48
CA GLN A 389 -1.13 33.28 -25.11
C GLN A 389 -2.21 32.67 -25.98
N ILE A 390 -3.46 32.96 -25.67
CA ILE A 390 -4.60 32.48 -26.45
C ILE A 390 -4.82 33.43 -27.62
N PRO A 391 -4.78 32.95 -28.88
CA PRO A 391 -4.96 33.82 -30.04
C PRO A 391 -6.41 34.28 -30.15
N ASP A 392 -6.60 35.46 -30.76
CA ASP A 392 -7.93 35.98 -31.07
C ASP A 392 -8.56 35.18 -32.23
N LYS A 393 -9.19 34.04 -31.89
CA LYS A 393 -9.97 33.22 -32.82
C LYS A 393 -11.32 32.82 -32.21
N PRO A 394 -12.39 32.65 -33.02
CA PRO A 394 -13.70 32.23 -32.52
C PRO A 394 -13.73 30.86 -31.83
N SER A 395 -12.81 29.96 -32.20
CA SER A 395 -12.68 28.64 -31.58
C SER A 395 -12.12 28.68 -30.16
N TYR A 396 -11.42 29.76 -29.77
CA TYR A 396 -10.91 29.96 -28.41
C TYR A 396 -11.78 30.97 -27.66
N ARG A 397 -12.83 30.44 -27.03
CA ARG A 397 -13.87 31.25 -26.37
C ARG A 397 -13.43 31.82 -25.02
N ASN A 398 -12.52 31.14 -24.32
CA ASN A 398 -12.00 31.59 -23.02
C ASN A 398 -10.56 32.07 -23.14
N ARG A 399 -10.39 33.39 -23.07
CA ARG A 399 -9.13 34.08 -23.36
C ARG A 399 -8.50 34.71 -22.14
N GLU A 400 -9.29 34.90 -21.09
CA GLU A 400 -8.81 35.47 -19.84
C GLU A 400 -7.77 34.54 -19.23
N ARG A 401 -6.70 35.15 -18.70
CA ARG A 401 -5.65 34.40 -18.01
C ARG A 401 -6.14 33.98 -16.63
N GLY A 402 -6.76 34.92 -15.92
CA GLY A 402 -7.22 34.81 -14.55
C GLY A 402 -6.15 34.31 -13.59
N ASN A 403 -6.62 33.86 -12.45
CA ASN A 403 -5.83 33.20 -11.43
C ASN A 403 -5.76 31.68 -11.64
N ILE A 404 -4.83 31.04 -10.94
CA ILE A 404 -4.61 29.59 -11.01
C ILE A 404 -5.04 28.91 -9.74
N LEU A 405 -5.69 27.75 -9.91
CA LEU A 405 -5.94 26.81 -8.84
C LEU A 405 -5.18 25.52 -9.12
N VAL A 406 -4.33 25.11 -8.18
CA VAL A 406 -3.71 23.79 -8.20
C VAL A 406 -4.45 22.91 -7.20
N ASN A 407 -5.07 21.84 -7.68
CA ASN A 407 -5.90 20.98 -6.84
C ASN A 407 -5.39 19.53 -6.82
N CYS A 408 -5.69 18.86 -5.72
CA CYS A 408 -5.77 17.40 -5.67
C CYS A 408 -6.98 17.05 -4.78
N ARG A 409 -7.24 15.77 -4.50
CA ARG A 409 -8.45 15.37 -3.75
C ARG A 409 -8.62 16.14 -2.43
N GLY A 410 -7.57 16.22 -1.61
CA GLY A 410 -7.56 16.99 -0.35
C GLY A 410 -6.82 18.33 -0.41
N GLY A 411 -6.20 18.67 -1.55
CA GLY A 411 -5.35 19.85 -1.71
C GLY A 411 -4.08 19.88 -0.83
N ARG A 412 -3.67 18.76 -0.24
CA ARG A 412 -2.68 18.74 0.86
C ARG A 412 -1.30 18.21 0.49
N SER A 413 -1.22 17.25 -0.42
CA SER A 413 0.06 16.61 -0.75
C SER A 413 0.51 17.02 -2.15
N ARG A 414 -0.09 16.42 -3.18
CA ARG A 414 0.28 16.62 -4.60
C ARG A 414 0.28 18.09 -5.07
N SER A 415 -0.78 18.84 -4.78
CA SER A 415 -0.86 20.26 -5.12
C SER A 415 0.15 21.10 -4.35
N VAL A 416 0.43 20.77 -3.08
CA VAL A 416 1.44 21.46 -2.27
C VAL A 416 2.84 21.21 -2.82
N ALA A 417 3.17 19.97 -3.17
CA ALA A 417 4.46 19.64 -3.76
C ALA A 417 4.71 20.42 -5.06
N LEU A 418 3.73 20.45 -5.98
CA LEU A 418 3.84 21.18 -7.24
C LEU A 418 4.00 22.70 -7.02
N VAL A 419 3.15 23.30 -6.19
CA VAL A 419 3.20 24.73 -5.92
C VAL A 419 4.49 25.12 -5.18
N ALA A 420 4.96 24.28 -4.25
CA ALA A 420 6.22 24.53 -3.54
C ALA A 420 7.43 24.55 -4.47
N VAL A 421 7.50 23.59 -5.41
CA VAL A 421 8.54 23.55 -6.45
C VAL A 421 8.48 24.81 -7.30
N PHE A 422 7.30 25.20 -7.77
CA PHE A 422 7.12 26.41 -8.57
C PHE A 422 7.56 27.67 -7.81
N MET A 423 7.11 27.84 -6.56
CA MET A 423 7.44 28.99 -5.74
C MET A 423 8.95 29.10 -5.46
N HIS A 424 9.60 27.98 -5.15
CA HIS A 424 11.04 27.94 -4.91
C HIS A 424 11.86 28.28 -6.17
N LEU A 425 11.51 27.71 -7.32
CA LEU A 425 12.24 27.91 -8.57
C LEU A 425 12.00 29.28 -9.22
N GLU A 426 10.80 29.85 -9.04
CA GLU A 426 10.41 31.13 -9.63
C GLU A 426 10.59 32.33 -8.69
N CYS A 427 10.68 32.14 -7.39
CA CYS A 427 10.91 33.22 -6.44
C CYS A 427 11.86 32.79 -5.29
N PRO A 428 13.10 32.40 -5.61
CA PRO A 428 14.07 31.90 -4.62
C PRO A 428 14.45 32.96 -3.56
N GLU A 429 14.39 34.25 -3.90
CA GLU A 429 14.62 35.35 -2.95
C GLU A 429 13.65 35.31 -1.76
N ARG A 430 12.40 34.91 -2.01
CA ARG A 430 11.35 34.79 -0.99
C ARG A 430 11.22 33.38 -0.43
N TYR A 431 11.57 32.38 -1.24
CA TYR A 431 11.50 30.96 -0.87
C TYR A 431 12.84 30.29 -1.19
N PRO A 432 13.88 30.53 -0.38
CA PRO A 432 15.26 30.11 -0.70
C PRO A 432 15.46 28.59 -0.68
N THR A 433 14.51 27.84 -0.11
CA THR A 433 14.53 26.37 -0.11
C THR A 433 13.14 25.82 -0.37
N LEU A 434 13.07 24.58 -0.87
CA LEU A 434 11.81 23.83 -0.97
C LEU A 434 11.07 23.80 0.39
N ALA A 435 11.80 23.61 1.50
CA ALA A 435 11.24 23.61 2.84
C ALA A 435 10.58 24.94 3.21
N SER A 436 11.19 26.08 2.84
CA SER A 436 10.61 27.42 3.09
C SER A 436 9.32 27.64 2.29
N ALA A 437 9.25 27.16 1.05
CA ALA A 437 8.04 27.21 0.23
C ALA A 437 6.93 26.33 0.83
N ILE A 438 7.25 25.09 1.25
CA ILE A 438 6.30 24.19 1.91
C ILE A 438 5.78 24.81 3.22
N ALA A 439 6.66 25.39 4.04
CA ALA A 439 6.27 26.04 5.29
C ALA A 439 5.30 27.21 5.05
N HIS A 440 5.57 28.06 4.07
CA HIS A 440 4.66 29.14 3.67
C HIS A 440 3.31 28.61 3.22
N ILE A 441 3.28 27.53 2.41
CA ILE A 441 2.01 26.92 1.97
C ILE A 441 1.24 26.36 3.17
N ARG A 442 1.91 25.68 4.12
CA ARG A 442 1.28 25.15 5.33
C ARG A 442 0.61 26.25 6.16
N ASP A 443 1.30 27.38 6.33
CA ASP A 443 0.76 28.57 7.01
C ASP A 443 -0.48 29.11 6.30
N LYS A 444 -0.38 29.39 4.99
CA LYS A 444 -1.50 29.94 4.20
C LYS A 444 -2.70 29.02 4.10
N ARG A 445 -2.46 27.71 4.16
CA ARG A 445 -3.51 26.69 4.18
C ARG A 445 -4.05 26.40 5.58
N GLN A 446 -3.50 27.03 6.62
CA GLN A 446 -3.84 26.80 8.02
C GLN A 446 -3.75 25.30 8.40
N LEU A 447 -2.69 24.65 7.93
CA LEU A 447 -2.49 23.22 8.18
C LEU A 447 -1.90 23.00 9.56
N HIS A 448 -2.60 22.22 10.36
CA HIS A 448 -2.16 21.91 11.70
C HIS A 448 -0.84 21.11 11.66
N PRO A 449 0.09 21.30 12.62
CA PRO A 449 1.34 20.53 12.69
C PRO A 449 1.15 19.01 12.58
N ASP A 450 0.07 18.47 13.14
CA ASP A 450 -0.29 17.06 13.02
C ASP A 450 -0.52 16.61 11.58
N GLU A 451 -0.83 17.52 10.64
CA GLU A 451 -1.05 17.22 9.22
C GLU A 451 0.22 17.41 8.37
N TRP A 452 1.33 17.89 8.94
CA TRP A 452 2.52 18.25 8.18
C TRP A 452 3.21 17.05 7.55
N TYR A 453 3.11 15.87 8.17
CA TYR A 453 3.67 14.63 7.62
C TYR A 453 2.98 14.20 6.31
N GLU A 454 1.79 14.71 6.00
CA GLU A 454 1.07 14.47 4.73
C GLU A 454 1.08 15.68 3.80
N THR A 455 1.81 16.74 4.14
CA THR A 455 1.75 18.02 3.45
C THR A 455 3.12 18.61 3.11
N PRO A 456 3.79 18.16 2.04
CA PRO A 456 3.46 16.98 1.26
C PRO A 456 3.99 15.71 1.92
N LYS A 457 3.49 14.55 1.48
CA LYS A 457 4.02 13.25 1.88
C LYS A 457 5.52 13.13 1.52
N PRO A 458 6.33 12.38 2.29
CA PRO A 458 7.78 12.27 2.07
C PRO A 458 8.17 11.88 0.64
N GLU A 459 7.42 11.00 0.00
CA GLU A 459 7.65 10.55 -1.37
C GLU A 459 7.55 11.71 -2.38
N LEU A 460 6.62 12.64 -2.16
CA LEU A 460 6.48 13.82 -3.01
C LEU A 460 7.49 14.92 -2.68
N ILE A 461 8.00 14.98 -1.45
CA ILE A 461 9.14 15.82 -1.12
C ILE A 461 10.37 15.34 -1.89
N SER A 462 10.62 14.03 -1.92
CA SER A 462 11.71 13.44 -2.71
C SER A 462 11.55 13.73 -4.20
N LEU A 463 10.35 13.57 -4.74
CA LEU A 463 10.05 13.89 -6.13
C LEU A 463 10.22 15.39 -6.44
N ALA A 464 9.87 16.27 -5.50
CA ALA A 464 10.04 17.72 -5.61
C ALA A 464 11.51 18.10 -5.65
N GLN A 465 12.32 17.51 -4.77
CA GLN A 465 13.77 17.70 -4.78
C GLN A 465 14.36 17.27 -6.12
N ARG A 466 13.92 16.12 -6.66
CA ARG A 466 14.38 15.66 -7.96
C ARG A 466 13.99 16.59 -9.11
N ALA A 467 12.78 17.14 -9.09
CA ALA A 467 12.33 18.11 -10.08
C ALA A 467 13.16 19.41 -10.05
N ILE A 468 13.53 19.87 -8.85
CA ILE A 468 14.40 21.04 -8.66
C ILE A 468 15.79 20.76 -9.23
N GLU A 469 16.39 19.61 -8.93
CA GLU A 469 17.69 19.21 -9.48
C GLU A 469 17.68 19.18 -11.01
N MET A 470 16.62 18.63 -11.61
CA MET A 470 16.45 18.59 -13.07
C MET A 470 16.41 20.00 -13.68
N GLU A 471 15.60 20.91 -13.11
CA GLU A 471 15.52 22.29 -13.59
C GLU A 471 16.84 23.04 -13.39
N GLN A 472 17.51 22.89 -12.25
CA GLN A 472 18.79 23.52 -11.97
C GLN A 472 19.87 23.05 -12.94
N ALA A 473 19.91 21.74 -13.25
CA ALA A 473 20.82 21.19 -14.25
C ALA A 473 20.55 21.77 -15.64
N LEU A 474 19.29 21.92 -16.04
CA LEU A 474 18.92 22.54 -17.31
C LEU A 474 19.30 24.03 -17.35
N ARG A 475 19.06 24.79 -16.29
CA ARG A 475 19.48 26.20 -16.17
C ARG A 475 21.00 26.33 -16.28
N ALA A 476 21.75 25.48 -15.58
CA ALA A 476 23.22 25.46 -15.64
C ALA A 476 23.74 25.13 -17.05
N ALA A 477 23.02 24.28 -17.79
CA ALA A 477 23.32 23.97 -19.19
C ALA A 477 22.86 25.04 -20.20
N GLY A 478 22.26 26.15 -19.74
CA GLY A 478 21.69 27.19 -20.62
C GLY A 478 20.40 26.76 -21.35
N LEU A 479 19.80 25.64 -20.95
CA LEU A 479 18.55 25.08 -21.49
C LEU A 479 17.35 25.37 -20.59
N GLY A 480 17.58 25.99 -19.43
CA GLY A 480 16.53 26.42 -18.52
C GLY A 480 15.72 27.58 -19.07
N LEU A 481 14.44 27.63 -18.73
CA LEU A 481 13.54 28.66 -19.23
C LEU A 481 13.77 29.97 -18.45
N ALA A 482 13.93 31.08 -19.19
CA ALA A 482 14.06 32.41 -18.58
C ALA A 482 12.81 32.75 -17.76
N GLN A 483 13.00 33.57 -16.71
CA GLN A 483 11.86 34.15 -15.99
C GLN A 483 11.05 35.05 -16.93
N PRO A 484 9.71 35.07 -16.79
CA PRO A 484 8.90 36.03 -17.51
C PRO A 484 9.39 37.44 -17.19
N LYS A 485 9.60 38.27 -18.22
CA LYS A 485 9.86 39.69 -18.01
C LYS A 485 8.63 40.29 -17.34
N THR A 486 8.81 40.93 -16.18
CA THR A 486 7.80 41.76 -15.55
C THR A 486 7.26 42.73 -16.59
N ARG A 487 5.93 42.74 -16.77
CA ARG A 487 5.24 43.76 -17.56
C ARG A 487 4.90 44.94 -16.68
#